data_AF-A0A212RD16-F1
#
_entry.id   AF-A0A212RD16-F1
#
_cell.length_a   1.000
_cell.length_b   1.000
_cell.length_c   1.000
_cell.angle_alpha   90.00
_cell.angle_beta   90.00
_cell.angle_gamma   90.00
#
_symmetry.space_group_name_H-M   'P 1'
#
loop_
_entity.id
_entity.type
_entity.pdbx_description
1 polymer ?
#
loop_
_entity_poly.entity_id
_entity_poly.type
_entity_poly.pdbx_seq_one_letter_code
_entity_poly.pdbx_strand_id
1 'polypeptide(L)'
;MPPKIDKKVEVPWYWDPGPEITRKTIGIYLAWKDYLFYDRAGRKIDEILTPYTALSTGDPDYPVLVYLYRDYPGAAYGVQWEGKMEDVFDGRIDGIWPVRLEGGTVLRRVTPVLYHAGVHRWFRADGKGMPRRMHVVEADGSGLWEVLGVQGTTRSELGRAFGKKDFFPDQVDLKAYPMEKTLTFTP
;
A
#
# COMPACT_ATOMS: atom_id res chain seq x y z
N MET A 1 -25.37 -7.54 -5.18
CA MET A 1 -25.51 -6.46 -4.18
C MET A 1 -24.16 -5.79 -4.06
N PRO A 2 -24.03 -4.45 -4.13
CA PRO A 2 -22.74 -3.81 -3.91
C PRO A 2 -22.19 -4.18 -2.52
N PRO A 3 -20.86 -4.28 -2.36
CA PRO A 3 -20.23 -4.65 -1.10
C PRO A 3 -20.71 -3.71 0.01
N LYS A 4 -21.10 -4.29 1.15
CA LYS A 4 -21.39 -3.49 2.35
C LYS A 4 -20.08 -2.86 2.81
N ILE A 5 -19.98 -1.54 2.65
CA ILE A 5 -18.79 -0.72 2.99
C ILE A 5 -18.40 -0.88 4.47
N ASP A 6 -19.34 -1.31 5.32
CA ASP A 6 -19.10 -1.56 6.76
C ASP A 6 -18.89 -3.03 7.13
N LYS A 7 -18.79 -3.95 6.15
CA LYS A 7 -18.53 -5.36 6.49
C LYS A 7 -17.10 -5.51 7.02
N LYS A 8 -17.01 -6.24 8.12
CA LYS A 8 -15.77 -6.69 8.73
C LYS A 8 -15.59 -8.18 8.42
N VAL A 9 -14.37 -8.57 8.06
CA VAL A 9 -14.01 -9.96 7.79
C VAL A 9 -12.84 -10.32 8.70
N GLU A 10 -12.93 -11.48 9.35
CA GLU A 10 -11.79 -12.04 10.08
C GLU A 10 -10.85 -12.73 9.09
N VAL A 11 -9.58 -12.36 9.12
CA VAL A 11 -8.58 -12.90 8.19
C VAL A 11 -7.29 -13.30 8.91
N PRO A 12 -6.55 -14.28 8.39
CA PRO A 12 -5.20 -14.58 8.89
C PRO A 12 -4.22 -13.47 8.53
N TRP A 13 -3.64 -12.78 9.51
CA TRP A 13 -2.58 -11.79 9.29
C TRP A 13 -1.22 -12.48 9.19
N TYR A 14 -0.71 -12.53 7.97
CA TYR A 14 0.60 -13.10 7.65
C TYR A 14 1.61 -11.97 7.48
N TRP A 15 2.58 -11.88 8.39
CA TRP A 15 3.76 -11.04 8.21
C TRP A 15 4.96 -11.95 7.96
N ASP A 16 5.81 -11.59 7.00
CA ASP A 16 6.94 -12.43 6.58
C ASP A 16 8.21 -12.09 7.38
N PRO A 17 9.02 -13.08 7.81
CA PRO A 17 8.64 -14.45 8.16
C PRO A 17 8.39 -14.52 9.66
N GLY A 18 7.18 -14.18 10.07
CA GLY A 18 6.71 -14.43 11.42
C GLY A 18 6.14 -15.83 11.56
N PRO A 19 6.51 -16.59 12.59
CA PRO A 19 5.97 -17.94 12.78
C PRO A 19 4.49 -17.96 13.19
N GLU A 20 3.93 -16.82 13.62
CA GLU A 20 2.59 -16.75 14.20
C GLU A 20 1.56 -16.15 13.24
N ILE A 21 0.61 -16.99 12.81
CA ILE A 21 -0.58 -16.54 12.09
C ILE A 21 -1.62 -16.06 13.10
N THR A 22 -1.73 -14.74 13.25
CA THR A 22 -2.78 -14.15 14.11
C THR A 22 -4.02 -13.85 13.28
N ARG A 23 -5.22 -14.22 13.76
CA ARG A 23 -6.46 -13.78 13.12
C ARG A 23 -6.80 -12.35 13.51
N LYS A 24 -7.25 -11.58 12.54
CA LYS A 24 -7.54 -10.15 12.69
C LYS A 24 -8.80 -9.77 11.94
N THR A 25 -9.65 -8.98 12.59
CA THR A 25 -10.87 -8.44 11.99
C THR A 25 -10.54 -7.14 11.28
N ILE A 26 -10.74 -7.12 9.95
CA ILE A 26 -10.44 -5.96 9.10
C ILE A 26 -11.69 -5.46 8.38
N GLY A 27 -11.80 -4.15 8.20
CA GLY A 27 -12.85 -3.51 7.41
C GLY A 27 -12.52 -3.50 5.93
N ILE A 28 -13.55 -3.56 5.08
CA ILE A 28 -13.42 -3.46 3.62
C ILE A 28 -13.60 -2.00 3.20
N TYR A 29 -12.63 -1.43 2.49
CA TYR A 29 -12.64 -0.03 2.10
C TYR A 29 -12.72 0.14 0.58
N LEU A 30 -13.64 1.01 0.13
CA LEU A 30 -13.77 1.42 -1.27
C LEU A 30 -12.83 2.57 -1.65
N ALA A 31 -12.38 3.38 -0.68
CA ALA A 31 -11.71 4.64 -0.95
C ALA A 31 -10.22 4.63 -0.56
N TRP A 32 -9.41 5.25 -1.42
CA TRP A 32 -8.00 5.53 -1.19
C TRP A 32 -7.91 6.94 -0.59
N LYS A 33 -7.66 7.05 0.71
CA LYS A 33 -6.95 8.24 1.23
C LYS A 33 -5.48 7.94 1.05
N ASP A 34 -4.88 8.52 0.02
CA ASP A 34 -3.50 8.18 -0.32
C ASP A 34 -2.50 9.08 0.36
N TYR A 35 -1.58 8.38 1.00
CA TYR A 35 -0.23 8.82 1.25
C TYR A 35 0.61 8.26 0.10
N LEU A 36 1.25 9.14 -0.66
CA LEU A 36 2.28 8.77 -1.64
C LEU A 36 3.66 9.07 -1.07
N PHE A 37 4.65 8.31 -1.51
CA PHE A 37 6.04 8.52 -1.13
C PHE A 37 6.84 9.13 -2.27
N TYR A 38 7.72 10.05 -1.89
CA TYR A 38 8.60 10.79 -2.77
C TYR A 38 10.05 10.62 -2.29
N ASP A 39 10.98 10.68 -3.23
CA ASP A 39 12.40 10.60 -2.95
C ASP A 39 12.97 11.94 -2.44
N ARG A 40 14.28 11.98 -2.18
CA ARG A 40 14.96 13.19 -1.66
C ARG A 40 14.87 14.41 -2.58
N ALA A 41 14.66 14.21 -3.87
CA ALA A 41 14.52 15.28 -4.86
C ALA A 41 13.05 15.70 -5.04
N GLY A 42 12.12 15.12 -4.27
CA GLY A 42 10.69 15.35 -4.41
C GLY A 42 10.10 14.67 -5.64
N ARG A 43 10.76 13.64 -6.19
CA ARG A 43 10.22 12.84 -7.30
C ARG A 43 9.34 11.73 -6.76
N LYS A 44 8.18 11.54 -7.40
CA LYS A 44 7.23 10.48 -7.04
C LYS A 44 7.89 9.13 -7.21
N ILE A 45 7.82 8.29 -6.18
CA ILE A 45 8.31 6.92 -6.26
C ILE A 45 7.28 6.09 -7.04
N ASP A 46 7.71 5.47 -8.13
CA ASP A 46 6.93 4.43 -8.79
C ASP A 46 7.07 3.14 -7.98
N GLU A 47 6.15 3.01 -7.03
CA GLU A 47 6.09 1.87 -6.12
C GLU A 47 6.01 0.54 -6.86
N ILE A 48 6.60 -0.47 -6.23
CA ILE A 48 6.66 -1.82 -6.75
C ILE A 48 5.63 -2.68 -6.02
N LEU A 49 4.82 -3.41 -6.78
CA LEU A 49 3.73 -4.24 -6.26
C LEU A 49 4.07 -5.73 -6.42
N THR A 50 4.08 -6.45 -5.30
CA THR A 50 4.38 -7.90 -5.24
C THR A 50 3.26 -8.64 -4.52
N PRO A 51 2.51 -9.53 -5.19
CA PRO A 51 1.75 -10.54 -4.48
C PRO A 51 2.74 -11.49 -3.80
N TYR A 52 2.63 -11.67 -2.48
CA TYR A 52 3.53 -12.59 -1.77
C TYR A 52 2.85 -13.80 -1.17
N THR A 53 1.55 -13.73 -0.87
CA THR A 53 0.78 -14.89 -0.46
C THR A 53 -0.70 -14.70 -0.76
N ALA A 54 -1.39 -15.83 -0.94
CA ALA A 54 -2.83 -15.90 -1.12
C ALA A 54 -3.40 -16.97 -0.18
N LEU A 55 -4.50 -16.64 0.50
CA LEU A 55 -5.08 -17.44 1.57
C LEU A 55 -6.60 -17.53 1.41
N SER A 56 -7.17 -18.64 1.88
CA SER A 56 -8.61 -18.74 2.10
C SER A 56 -9.00 -18.00 3.37
N THR A 57 -10.10 -17.25 3.31
CA THR A 57 -10.63 -16.53 4.48
C THR A 57 -11.66 -17.34 5.27
N GLY A 58 -12.28 -18.34 4.62
CA GLY A 58 -13.46 -19.03 5.15
C GLY A 58 -14.78 -18.24 5.04
N ASP A 59 -14.76 -16.99 4.57
CA ASP A 59 -15.96 -16.19 4.30
C ASP A 59 -16.42 -16.41 2.84
N PRO A 60 -17.66 -16.89 2.60
CA PRO A 60 -18.13 -17.19 1.25
C PRO A 60 -18.33 -15.95 0.36
N ASP A 61 -18.54 -14.77 0.95
CA ASP A 61 -18.61 -13.53 0.17
C ASP A 61 -17.20 -13.06 -0.23
N TYR A 62 -16.19 -13.37 0.58
CA TYR A 62 -14.79 -12.95 0.38
C TYR A 62 -13.81 -14.13 0.43
N PRO A 63 -13.95 -15.15 -0.43
CA PRO A 63 -13.29 -16.45 -0.24
C PRO A 63 -11.76 -16.39 -0.34
N VAL A 64 -11.21 -15.37 -1.00
CA VAL A 64 -9.77 -15.24 -1.26
C VAL A 64 -9.25 -13.92 -0.71
N LEU A 65 -8.15 -14.00 0.01
CA LEU A 65 -7.31 -12.89 0.44
C LEU A 65 -5.96 -12.98 -0.22
N VAL A 66 -5.47 -11.87 -0.76
CA VAL A 66 -4.11 -11.72 -1.28
C VAL A 66 -3.42 -10.64 -0.48
N TYR A 67 -2.19 -10.90 -0.07
CA TYR A 67 -1.33 -9.88 0.49
C TYR A 67 -0.36 -9.36 -0.57
N LEU A 68 -0.37 -8.03 -0.74
CA LEU A 68 0.55 -7.32 -1.61
C LEU A 68 1.60 -6.60 -0.77
N TYR A 69 2.86 -6.73 -1.15
CA TYR A 69 3.86 -5.72 -0.82
C TYR A 69 3.73 -4.56 -1.79
N ARG A 70 3.83 -3.37 -1.21
CA ARG A 70 3.91 -2.10 -1.91
C ARG A 70 5.16 -1.42 -1.40
N ASP A 71 6.21 -1.51 -2.20
CA ASP A 71 7.55 -1.09 -1.83
C ASP A 71 7.86 0.29 -2.40
N TYR A 72 8.46 1.14 -1.56
CA TYR A 72 8.84 2.50 -1.88
C TYR A 72 10.35 2.67 -1.66
N PRO A 73 11.19 2.31 -2.65
CA PRO A 73 12.63 2.42 -2.54
C PRO A 73 13.07 3.88 -2.31
N GLY A 74 13.91 4.11 -1.30
CA GLY A 74 14.46 5.44 -1.03
C GLY A 74 13.42 6.48 -0.60
N ALA A 75 12.27 6.05 -0.05
CA ALA A 75 11.25 6.95 0.49
C ALA A 75 11.85 7.95 1.48
N ALA A 76 11.75 9.24 1.14
CA ALA A 76 12.27 10.34 1.94
C ALA A 76 11.17 11.30 2.41
N TYR A 77 10.02 11.32 1.73
CA TYR A 77 8.87 12.14 2.10
C TYR A 77 7.58 11.36 1.89
N GLY A 78 6.66 11.46 2.86
CA GLY A 78 5.27 11.07 2.70
C GLY A 78 4.43 12.30 2.43
N VAL A 79 3.61 12.27 1.37
CA VAL A 79 2.72 13.36 0.97
C VAL A 79 1.28 12.84 1.01
N GLN A 80 0.44 13.52 1.79
CA GLN A 80 -1.00 13.29 1.82
C GLN A 80 -1.68 14.35 0.96
N TRP A 81 -2.60 13.90 0.11
CA TRP A 81 -3.37 14.76 -0.79
C TRP A 81 -4.77 15.03 -0.21
N GLU A 82 -5.28 16.24 -0.42
CA GLU A 82 -6.68 16.58 -0.18
C GLU A 82 -7.58 15.94 -1.26
N GLY A 83 -8.89 15.89 -0.97
CA GLY A 83 -9.90 15.39 -1.91
C GLY A 83 -10.31 13.93 -1.70
N LYS A 84 -11.55 13.62 -2.08
CA LYS A 84 -12.00 12.25 -2.30
C LYS A 84 -11.68 11.92 -3.76
N MET A 85 -11.10 10.75 -4.04
CA MET A 85 -10.83 10.32 -5.42
C MET A 85 -12.09 10.24 -6.32
N GLU A 86 -13.29 10.30 -5.74
CA GLU A 86 -14.56 10.33 -6.46
C GLU A 86 -14.92 11.73 -7.01
N ASP A 87 -14.24 12.78 -6.53
CA ASP A 87 -14.34 14.16 -7.02
C ASP A 87 -13.16 14.51 -7.96
N VAL A 88 -13.19 15.70 -8.57
CA VAL A 88 -12.07 16.22 -9.37
C VAL A 88 -10.83 16.34 -8.47
N PHE A 89 -9.78 15.56 -8.75
CA PHE A 89 -8.49 15.70 -8.08
C PHE A 89 -7.93 17.10 -8.34
N ASP A 90 -7.86 17.93 -7.31
CA ASP A 90 -7.42 19.33 -7.40
C ASP A 90 -5.93 19.52 -7.12
N GLY A 91 -5.21 18.44 -6.79
CA GLY A 91 -3.77 18.47 -6.55
C GLY A 91 -3.36 19.20 -5.29
N ARG A 92 -4.26 19.41 -4.33
CA ARG A 92 -3.93 20.06 -3.06
C ARG A 92 -3.28 19.06 -2.10
N ILE A 93 -2.24 19.51 -1.39
CA ILE A 93 -1.52 18.72 -0.39
C ILE A 93 -2.06 19.09 1.00
N ASP A 94 -2.54 18.08 1.73
CA ASP A 94 -3.02 18.17 3.12
C ASP A 94 -1.85 18.11 4.12
N GLY A 95 -0.77 17.41 3.75
CA GLY A 95 0.41 17.34 4.59
C GLY A 95 1.62 16.69 3.93
N ILE A 96 2.80 17.11 4.38
CA ILE A 96 4.08 16.51 4.01
C ILE A 96 4.89 16.19 5.26
N TRP A 97 5.54 15.03 5.26
CA TRP A 97 6.39 14.60 6.36
C TRP A 97 7.69 13.99 5.85
N PRO A 98 8.85 14.42 6.37
CA PRO A 98 10.09 13.68 6.22
C PRO A 98 9.90 12.23 6.68
N VAL A 99 10.50 11.30 5.94
CA VAL A 99 10.51 9.88 6.24
C VAL A 99 11.93 9.48 6.60
N ARG A 100 12.08 8.83 7.76
CA ARG A 100 13.32 8.23 8.22
C ARG A 100 13.15 6.71 8.18
N LEU A 101 13.96 6.05 7.36
CA LEU A 101 14.05 4.59 7.29
C LEU A 101 15.23 4.14 8.16
N GLU A 102 14.97 3.28 9.14
CA GLU A 102 16.00 2.73 10.01
C GLU A 102 16.21 1.25 9.72
N GLY A 103 17.47 0.82 9.63
CA GLY A 103 17.82 -0.59 9.39
C GLY A 103 17.49 -1.10 7.99
N GLY A 104 17.32 -0.20 7.01
CA GLY A 104 17.18 -0.54 5.61
C GLY A 104 16.89 0.65 4.71
N THR A 105 16.55 0.37 3.46
CA THR A 105 16.51 1.36 2.37
C THR A 105 15.18 1.38 1.60
N VAL A 106 14.30 0.43 1.87
CA VAL A 106 12.97 0.32 1.25
C VAL A 106 11.92 0.39 2.33
N LEU A 107 10.98 1.33 2.18
CA LEU A 107 9.76 1.30 2.97
C LEU A 107 8.80 0.30 2.33
N ARG A 108 8.40 -0.73 3.06
CA ARG A 108 7.43 -1.72 2.63
C ARG A 108 6.11 -1.51 3.30
N ARG A 109 5.03 -1.49 2.52
CA ARG A 109 3.66 -1.52 3.02
C ARG A 109 2.98 -2.84 2.65
N VAL A 110 2.47 -3.54 3.66
CA VAL A 110 1.61 -4.72 3.46
C VAL A 110 0.18 -4.26 3.23
N THR A 111 -0.40 -4.62 2.08
CA THR A 111 -1.76 -4.29 1.70
C THR A 111 -2.58 -5.58 1.49
N PRO A 112 -3.54 -5.89 2.38
CA PRO A 112 -4.49 -6.98 2.15
C PRO A 112 -5.54 -6.57 1.10
N VAL A 113 -5.84 -7.48 0.20
CA VAL A 113 -6.86 -7.34 -0.84
C VAL A 113 -7.76 -8.58 -0.83
N LEU A 114 -9.06 -8.37 -0.74
CA LEU A 114 -10.07 -9.42 -0.69
C LEU A 114 -10.82 -9.51 -2.01
N TYR A 115 -11.02 -10.71 -2.53
CA TYR A 115 -11.87 -10.94 -3.69
C TYR A 115 -13.31 -11.16 -3.26
N HIS A 116 -14.23 -10.32 -3.74
CA HIS A 116 -15.66 -10.52 -3.50
C HIS A 116 -16.25 -11.43 -4.58
N ALA A 117 -16.78 -12.59 -4.17
CA ALA A 117 -17.32 -13.60 -5.07
C ALA A 117 -18.56 -13.10 -5.82
N GLY A 118 -19.55 -12.54 -5.11
CA GLY A 118 -20.83 -12.13 -5.70
C GLY A 118 -20.79 -10.94 -6.68
N VAL A 119 -19.70 -10.17 -6.75
CA VAL A 119 -19.55 -9.08 -7.73
C VAL A 119 -18.30 -9.20 -8.58
N HIS A 120 -17.53 -10.28 -8.40
CA HIS A 120 -16.30 -10.57 -9.14
C HIS A 120 -15.29 -9.40 -9.14
N ARG A 121 -15.04 -8.80 -7.97
CA ARG A 121 -14.15 -7.64 -7.82
C ARG A 121 -13.26 -7.74 -6.60
N TRP A 122 -12.08 -7.16 -6.71
CA TRP A 122 -11.12 -7.03 -5.62
C TRP A 122 -11.39 -5.76 -4.80
N PHE A 123 -11.26 -5.87 -3.49
CA PHE A 123 -11.44 -4.79 -2.55
C PHE A 123 -10.25 -4.69 -1.61
N ARG A 124 -9.82 -3.46 -1.36
CA ARG A 124 -8.81 -3.22 -0.34
C ARG A 124 -9.41 -3.46 1.03
N ALA A 125 -8.64 -4.07 1.91
CA ALA A 125 -9.00 -4.16 3.31
C ALA A 125 -8.05 -3.30 4.18
N ASP A 126 -8.55 -2.80 5.31
CA ASP A 126 -7.73 -1.97 6.19
C ASP A 126 -6.90 -2.81 7.15
N GLY A 127 -5.58 -2.65 7.07
CA GLY A 127 -4.62 -3.20 8.02
C GLY A 127 -4.21 -2.21 9.12
N LYS A 128 -5.00 -1.18 9.45
CA LYS A 128 -4.64 -0.21 10.50
C LYS A 128 -4.48 -0.90 11.85
N GLY A 129 -3.42 -0.53 12.56
CA GLY A 129 -3.06 -1.13 13.85
C GLY A 129 -2.43 -2.52 13.74
N MET A 130 -2.25 -3.07 12.53
CA MET A 130 -1.58 -4.35 12.37
C MET A 130 -0.06 -4.21 12.51
N PRO A 131 0.60 -5.12 13.25
CA PRO A 131 2.04 -5.17 13.33
C PRO A 131 2.68 -5.22 11.95
N ARG A 132 3.74 -4.43 11.75
CA ARG A 132 4.52 -4.38 10.50
C ARG A 132 3.70 -4.13 9.24
N ARG A 133 2.52 -3.50 9.36
CA ARG A 133 1.76 -3.00 8.20
C ARG A 133 2.62 -2.09 7.32
N MET A 134 3.48 -1.30 7.96
CA MET A 134 4.55 -0.56 7.31
C MET A 134 5.84 -0.82 8.08
N HIS A 135 6.89 -1.20 7.39
CA HIS A 135 8.19 -1.52 7.98
C HIS A 135 9.30 -1.31 6.96
N VAL A 136 10.54 -1.33 7.42
CA VAL A 136 11.73 -1.13 6.59
C VAL A 136 12.34 -2.48 6.23
N VAL A 137 12.71 -2.64 4.98
CA VAL A 137 13.50 -3.78 4.51
C VAL A 137 14.75 -3.27 3.79
N GLU A 138 15.77 -4.10 3.72
CA GLU A 138 16.90 -3.81 2.83
C GLU A 138 16.47 -3.91 1.37
N ALA A 139 17.08 -3.10 0.52
CA ALA A 139 17.08 -3.34 -0.92
C ALA A 139 18.03 -4.51 -1.18
N ASP A 140 17.63 -5.72 -0.80
CA ASP A 140 18.37 -6.90 -1.19
C ASP A 140 18.27 -7.03 -2.72
N GLY A 141 19.43 -6.88 -3.39
CA GLY A 141 19.52 -7.01 -4.85
C GLY A 141 19.00 -8.34 -5.42
N SER A 142 18.64 -9.29 -4.57
CA SER A 142 17.77 -10.44 -4.83
C SER A 142 16.36 -10.08 -4.37
N GLY A 143 15.65 -9.29 -5.17
CA GLY A 143 14.29 -8.93 -4.80
C GLY A 143 13.48 -10.20 -4.53
N LEU A 144 12.54 -10.09 -3.60
CA LEU A 144 11.52 -11.09 -3.22
C LEU A 144 10.91 -11.94 -4.35
N TRP A 145 11.12 -11.53 -5.60
CA TRP A 145 10.85 -12.18 -6.88
C TRP A 145 11.39 -13.61 -7.01
N GLU A 146 12.60 -13.88 -6.49
CA GLU A 146 13.23 -15.20 -6.68
C GLU A 146 12.53 -16.31 -5.88
N VAL A 147 11.93 -15.98 -4.73
CA VAL A 147 11.27 -16.97 -3.86
C VAL A 147 9.87 -17.34 -4.39
N LEU A 148 9.22 -16.45 -5.15
CA LEU A 148 7.82 -16.63 -5.55
C LEU A 148 7.59 -16.76 -7.05
N GLY A 149 8.61 -16.53 -7.90
CA GLY A 149 8.50 -16.65 -9.36
C GLY A 149 7.52 -15.65 -10.01
N VAL A 150 7.01 -14.68 -9.25
CA VAL A 150 6.17 -13.60 -9.75
C VAL A 150 7.05 -12.36 -9.85
N GLN A 151 7.32 -11.87 -11.06
CA GLN A 151 7.96 -10.57 -11.23
C GLN A 151 7.01 -9.47 -10.74
N GLY A 152 7.56 -8.51 -10.02
CA GLY A 152 6.83 -7.31 -9.63
C GLY A 152 6.35 -6.54 -10.82
N THR A 153 5.36 -5.70 -10.57
CA THR A 153 4.95 -4.68 -11.52
C THR A 153 4.89 -3.35 -10.81
N THR A 154 5.19 -2.27 -11.53
CA THR A 154 5.07 -0.95 -10.97
C THR A 154 3.62 -0.45 -11.06
N ARG A 155 3.28 0.54 -10.23
CA ARG A 155 1.97 1.20 -10.32
C ARG A 155 1.76 1.82 -11.71
N SER A 156 2.80 2.44 -12.29
CA SER A 156 2.68 3.05 -13.63
C SER A 156 2.44 2.00 -14.73
N GLU A 157 3.08 0.83 -14.65
CA GLU A 157 2.85 -0.29 -15.58
C GLU A 157 1.42 -0.81 -15.52
N LEU A 158 0.89 -1.09 -14.33
CA LEU A 158 -0.50 -1.48 -14.15
C LEU A 158 -1.45 -0.38 -14.64
N GLY A 159 -1.16 0.88 -14.31
CA GLY A 159 -1.94 2.01 -14.77
C GLY A 159 -2.07 2.03 -16.30
N ARG A 160 -0.95 1.90 -17.01
CA ARG A 160 -0.92 1.80 -18.48
C ARG A 160 -1.69 0.59 -19.00
N ALA A 161 -1.48 -0.59 -18.42
CA ALA A 161 -2.14 -1.82 -18.86
C ALA A 161 -3.68 -1.74 -18.78
N PHE A 162 -4.21 -1.02 -17.80
CA PHE A 162 -5.65 -0.83 -17.61
C PHE A 162 -6.19 0.50 -18.13
N GLY A 163 -5.39 1.26 -18.89
CA GLY A 163 -5.79 2.57 -19.42
C GLY A 163 -6.15 3.59 -18.33
N LYS A 164 -5.56 3.46 -17.15
CA LYS A 164 -5.76 4.38 -16.01
C LYS A 164 -4.78 5.53 -16.09
N LYS A 165 -5.32 6.74 -16.05
CA LYS A 165 -4.54 7.96 -15.91
C LYS A 165 -3.98 8.05 -14.48
N ASP A 166 -2.73 8.43 -14.38
CA ASP A 166 -2.12 8.85 -13.13
C ASP A 166 -2.38 10.34 -12.92
N PHE A 167 -3.04 10.69 -11.82
CA PHE A 167 -3.42 12.07 -11.52
C PHE A 167 -2.43 12.77 -10.59
N PHE A 168 -1.54 12.02 -9.93
CA PHE A 168 -0.58 12.59 -9.00
C PHE A 168 0.62 13.17 -9.75
N PRO A 169 1.14 14.33 -9.34
CA PRO A 169 2.27 14.93 -10.02
C PRO A 169 3.54 14.06 -9.88
N ASP A 170 4.42 14.13 -10.88
CA ASP A 170 5.69 13.41 -10.84
C ASP A 170 6.70 14.07 -9.89
N GLN A 171 6.49 15.35 -9.56
CA GLN A 171 7.36 16.13 -8.70
C GLN A 171 6.55 17.02 -7.75
N VAL A 172 7.01 17.14 -6.50
CA VAL A 172 6.46 18.03 -5.47
C VAL A 172 7.54 18.98 -4.97
N ASP A 173 7.19 20.25 -4.78
CA ASP A 173 8.06 21.18 -4.06
C ASP A 173 7.98 20.92 -2.56
N LEU A 174 8.98 20.21 -2.06
CA LEU A 174 9.10 19.82 -0.67
C LEU A 174 9.23 21.04 0.27
N LYS A 175 9.72 22.19 -0.20
CA LYS A 175 9.94 23.37 0.63
C LYS A 175 8.69 24.24 0.79
N ALA A 176 7.66 23.99 0.00
CA ALA A 176 6.44 24.79 0.00
C ALA A 176 5.52 24.54 1.20
N TYR A 177 5.82 23.54 2.05
CA TYR A 177 4.93 23.10 3.12
C TYR A 177 5.68 22.92 4.44
N PRO A 178 5.07 23.30 5.59
CA PRO A 178 5.67 23.09 6.90
C PRO A 178 5.76 21.59 7.23
N MET A 179 6.90 21.17 7.78
CA MET A 179 7.18 19.80 8.19
C MET A 179 7.17 19.69 9.72
N GLU A 180 6.00 19.43 10.30
CA GLU A 180 5.84 19.44 11.76
C GLU A 180 6.32 18.16 12.45
N LYS A 181 6.44 17.06 11.71
CA LYS A 181 6.86 15.75 12.24
C LYS A 181 7.62 14.93 11.21
N THR A 182 8.53 14.08 11.70
CA THR A 182 9.17 13.04 10.92
C THR A 182 8.45 11.71 11.15
N LEU A 183 8.18 10.97 10.06
CA LEU A 183 7.70 9.59 10.12
C LEU A 183 8.91 8.66 10.17
N THR A 184 9.15 8.04 11.31
CA THR A 184 10.22 7.04 11.46
C THR A 184 9.63 5.64 11.29
N PHE A 185 10.24 4.84 10.43
CA PHE A 185 9.91 3.43 10.23
C PHE A 185 11.11 2.56 10.57
N THR A 186 10.81 1.41 11.15
CA THR A 186 11.78 0.42 11.61
C THR A 186 11.53 -0.92 10.91
N PRO A 187 12.44 -1.90 11.02
CA PRO A 187 12.28 -3.23 10.43
C PRO A 187 11.12 -4.08 10.98
#